data_AF-A0A514MCR6-F1
#
_entry.id   AF-A0A514MCR6-F1
#
_cell.length_a   1.000
_cell.length_b   1.000
_cell.length_c   1.000
_cell.angle_alpha   90.00
_cell.angle_beta   90.00
_cell.angle_gamma   90.00
#
_symmetry.space_group_name_H-M   'P 1'
#
loop_
_entity.id
_entity.type
_entity.pdbx_description
1 polymer ?
#
loop_
_entity_poly.entity_id
_entity_poly.type
_entity_poly.pdbx_seq_one_letter_code
_entity_poly.pdbx_strand_id
1 'polypeptide(L)'
;LNVCKVFKNEVMQLNAPIRAIAPLRAAVRKIRTSSEQLTPIHADYLLMCLLAKQYKAGLSALEDDIFDVDQPKDLFLYCYYGGMIYIGLKKFPKALELLHNAVTAPMSSLNAIAVEAYRKYVLVSLIQNGQ
;
A
#
# COMPACT_ATOMS: atom_id res chain seq x y z
N LEU A 1 -11.34 -13.30 3.94
CA LEU A 1 -10.15 -12.80 3.21
C LEU A 1 -9.67 -13.71 2.07
N ASN A 2 -9.72 -15.04 2.19
CA ASN A 2 -9.18 -15.96 1.17
C ASN A 2 -9.73 -15.73 -0.25
N VAL A 3 -11.03 -15.44 -0.37
CA VAL A 3 -11.67 -15.13 -1.67
C VAL A 3 -11.00 -13.95 -2.39
N CYS A 4 -10.67 -12.87 -1.67
CA CYS A 4 -10.00 -11.70 -2.25
C CYS A 4 -8.59 -12.05 -2.74
N LYS A 5 -7.87 -12.88 -1.98
CA LYS A 5 -6.53 -13.36 -2.34
C LYS A 5 -6.56 -14.22 -3.60
N VAL A 6 -7.49 -15.18 -3.68
CA VAL A 6 -7.68 -16.04 -4.87
C VAL A 6 -8.06 -15.18 -6.07
N PHE A 7 -9.05 -14.30 -5.92
CA PHE A 7 -9.47 -13.40 -6.99
C PHE A 7 -8.33 -12.52 -7.53
N LYS A 8 -7.50 -11.95 -6.64
CA LYS A 8 -6.30 -11.22 -7.04
C LYS A 8 -5.37 -12.09 -7.89
N ASN A 9 -5.09 -13.31 -7.45
CA ASN A 9 -4.19 -14.22 -8.15
C ASN A 9 -4.71 -14.55 -9.56
N GLU A 10 -6.01 -14.81 -9.70
CA GLU A 10 -6.65 -15.04 -11.01
C GLU A 10 -6.50 -13.84 -11.94
N VAL A 11 -6.81 -12.63 -11.43
CA VAL A 11 -6.67 -11.40 -12.22
C VAL A 11 -5.22 -11.16 -12.64
N MET A 12 -4.26 -11.52 -11.79
CA MET A 12 -2.83 -11.44 -12.09
C MET A 12 -2.40 -12.45 -13.17
N GLN A 13 -2.91 -13.68 -13.13
CA GLN A 13 -2.65 -14.67 -14.20
C GLN A 13 -3.19 -14.22 -15.55
N LEU A 14 -4.32 -13.49 -15.55
CA LEU A 14 -4.91 -12.89 -16.75
C LEU A 14 -4.22 -11.60 -17.20
N ASN A 15 -3.16 -11.14 -16.51
CA ASN A 15 -2.47 -9.86 -16.75
C ASN A 15 -3.43 -8.65 -16.82
N ALA A 16 -4.51 -8.67 -16.03
CA ALA A 16 -5.58 -7.67 -16.10
C ALA A 16 -5.85 -6.96 -14.75
N PRO A 17 -4.84 -6.41 -14.05
CA PRO A 17 -4.94 -5.90 -12.67
C PRO A 17 -6.04 -4.86 -12.46
N ILE A 18 -6.37 -4.09 -13.51
CA ILE A 18 -7.46 -3.10 -13.48
C ILE A 18 -8.82 -3.70 -13.10
N ARG A 19 -9.07 -4.98 -13.45
CA ARG A 19 -10.33 -5.68 -13.14
C ARG A 19 -10.51 -5.91 -11.64
N ALA A 20 -9.42 -5.92 -10.87
CA ALA A 20 -9.47 -6.12 -9.43
C ALA A 20 -9.75 -4.84 -8.63
N ILE A 21 -9.57 -3.65 -9.21
CA ILE A 21 -9.66 -2.37 -8.49
C ILE A 21 -11.04 -2.17 -7.86
N ALA A 22 -12.11 -2.22 -8.66
CA ALA A 22 -13.45 -1.95 -8.14
C ALA A 22 -13.92 -3.00 -7.11
N PRO A 23 -13.76 -4.33 -7.34
CA PRO A 23 -14.13 -5.35 -6.36
C PRO A 23 -13.31 -5.26 -5.06
N LEU A 24 -11.99 -5.08 -5.14
CA LEU A 24 -11.15 -4.99 -3.94
C LEU A 24 -11.41 -3.71 -3.14
N ARG A 25 -11.67 -2.58 -3.82
CA ARG A 25 -12.09 -1.33 -3.14
C ARG A 25 -13.40 -1.53 -2.36
N ALA A 26 -14.37 -2.23 -2.95
CA ALA A 26 -15.61 -2.55 -2.27
C ALA A 26 -15.37 -3.49 -1.07
N ALA A 27 -14.47 -4.46 -1.22
CA ALA A 27 -14.10 -5.39 -0.16
C ALA A 27 -13.42 -4.69 1.03
N VAL A 28 -12.49 -3.76 0.78
CA VAL A 28 -11.84 -2.93 1.83
C VAL A 28 -12.89 -2.26 2.71
N ARG A 29 -13.90 -1.62 2.10
CA ARG A 29 -14.95 -0.88 2.83
C ARG A 29 -15.92 -1.77 3.59
N LYS A 30 -16.22 -2.96 3.06
CA LYS A 30 -17.25 -3.86 3.63
C LYS A 30 -16.72 -4.81 4.70
N ILE A 31 -15.42 -5.13 4.67
CA ILE A 31 -14.83 -6.14 5.55
C ILE A 31 -14.24 -5.52 6.82
N ARG A 32 -13.74 -4.28 6.74
CA ARG A 32 -13.23 -3.57 7.91
C ARG A 32 -14.33 -3.35 8.95
N THR A 33 -13.98 -3.48 10.22
CA THR A 33 -14.88 -3.19 11.34
C THR A 33 -14.92 -1.69 11.68
N SER A 34 -13.81 -0.98 11.45
CA SER A 34 -13.68 0.48 11.62
C SER A 34 -12.91 1.09 10.44
N SER A 35 -12.94 2.42 10.29
CA SER A 35 -12.09 3.12 9.32
C SER A 35 -10.60 3.07 9.66
N GLU A 36 -10.27 2.84 10.93
CA GLU A 36 -8.90 2.84 11.46
C GLU A 36 -8.20 1.48 11.31
N GLN A 37 -8.95 0.43 10.92
CA GLN A 37 -8.44 -0.92 10.81
C GLN A 37 -7.74 -1.19 9.48
N LEU A 38 -6.49 -1.65 9.55
CA LEU A 38 -5.75 -2.20 8.43
C LEU A 38 -6.04 -3.68 8.23
N THR A 39 -6.70 -3.99 7.11
CA THR A 39 -6.87 -5.38 6.64
C THR A 39 -5.86 -5.73 5.53
N PRO A 40 -5.50 -7.01 5.34
CA PRO A 40 -4.64 -7.45 4.23
C PRO A 40 -5.14 -7.03 2.83
N ILE A 41 -6.43 -6.74 2.69
CA ILE A 41 -7.04 -6.31 1.41
C ILE A 41 -6.51 -4.94 0.99
N HIS A 42 -6.12 -4.07 1.92
CA HIS A 42 -5.54 -2.76 1.58
C HIS A 42 -4.28 -2.93 0.74
N ALA A 43 -3.36 -3.79 1.19
CA ALA A 43 -2.13 -4.09 0.45
C ALA A 43 -2.41 -4.66 -0.95
N ASP A 44 -3.32 -5.63 -1.05
CA ASP A 44 -3.72 -6.22 -2.33
C ASP A 44 -4.37 -5.19 -3.27
N TYR A 45 -5.25 -4.33 -2.74
CA TYR A 45 -5.89 -3.25 -3.49
C TYR A 45 -4.88 -2.23 -4.02
N LEU A 46 -3.97 -1.76 -3.17
CA LEU A 46 -2.93 -0.79 -3.54
C LEU A 46 -1.98 -1.38 -4.59
N LEU A 47 -1.61 -2.66 -4.46
CA LEU A 47 -0.81 -3.37 -5.46
C LEU A 47 -1.53 -3.40 -6.82
N MET A 48 -2.82 -3.72 -6.87
CA MET A 48 -3.59 -3.71 -8.13
C MET A 48 -3.64 -2.31 -8.74
N CYS A 49 -3.80 -1.26 -7.91
CA CYS A 49 -3.76 0.13 -8.37
C CYS A 49 -2.40 0.48 -8.98
N LEU A 50 -1.30 0.07 -8.37
CA LEU A 50 0.07 0.29 -8.87
C LEU A 50 0.28 -0.40 -10.22
N LEU A 51 -0.04 -1.69 -10.31
CA LEU A 51 0.17 -2.49 -11.51
C LEU A 51 -0.68 -2.01 -12.69
N ALA A 52 -1.91 -1.55 -12.41
CA ALA A 52 -2.78 -0.93 -13.41
C ALA A 52 -2.47 0.55 -13.70
N LYS A 53 -1.47 1.13 -13.01
CA LYS A 53 -1.12 2.57 -13.04
C LYS A 53 -2.30 3.50 -12.72
N GLN A 54 -3.26 3.03 -11.92
CA GLN A 54 -4.43 3.76 -11.47
C GLN A 54 -4.20 4.37 -10.08
N TYR A 55 -3.23 5.27 -9.96
CA TYR A 55 -2.81 5.82 -8.67
C TYR A 55 -3.91 6.61 -7.96
N LYS A 56 -4.73 7.35 -8.71
CA LYS A 56 -5.87 8.10 -8.15
C LYS A 56 -6.89 7.20 -7.47
N ALA A 57 -7.09 5.98 -7.97
CA ALA A 57 -7.99 5.02 -7.34
C ALA A 57 -7.45 4.59 -5.98
N GLY A 58 -6.13 4.36 -5.88
CA GLY A 58 -5.48 3.95 -4.63
C GLY A 58 -5.62 4.93 -3.48
N LEU A 59 -5.80 6.23 -3.76
CA LEU A 59 -6.00 7.25 -2.72
C LEU A 59 -7.16 6.94 -1.78
N SER A 60 -8.23 6.30 -2.27
CA SER A 60 -9.40 5.99 -1.44
C SER A 60 -9.12 5.00 -0.30
N ALA A 61 -7.94 4.38 -0.28
CA ALA A 61 -7.49 3.50 0.79
C ALA A 61 -6.35 4.13 1.61
N LEU A 62 -5.89 5.34 1.26
CA LEU A 62 -4.80 6.08 1.91
C LEU A 62 -5.27 7.39 2.56
N GLU A 63 -6.57 7.65 2.53
CA GLU A 63 -7.21 8.86 3.07
C GLU A 63 -7.59 8.72 4.55
N ASP A 64 -7.86 7.49 5.00
CA ASP A 64 -8.21 7.20 6.38
C ASP A 64 -6.93 7.02 7.22
N ASP A 65 -6.95 7.55 8.45
CA ASP A 65 -5.89 7.30 9.43
C ASP A 65 -6.01 5.87 9.97
N ILE A 66 -4.91 5.12 9.89
CA ILE A 66 -4.84 3.72 10.28
C ILE A 66 -4.12 3.60 11.61
N PHE A 67 -4.79 3.03 12.61
CA PHE A 67 -4.25 2.84 13.97
C PHE A 67 -4.33 1.39 14.46
N ASP A 68 -5.22 0.57 13.87
CA ASP A 68 -5.42 -0.81 14.26
C ASP A 68 -4.84 -1.76 13.21
N VAL A 69 -3.80 -2.50 13.57
CA VAL A 69 -3.01 -3.34 12.67
C VAL A 69 -2.87 -4.75 13.25
N ASP A 70 -3.51 -5.72 12.60
CA ASP A 70 -3.47 -7.12 13.03
C ASP A 70 -2.11 -7.79 12.74
N GLN A 71 -1.56 -7.58 11.54
CA GLN A 71 -0.30 -8.22 11.12
C GLN A 71 0.75 -7.18 10.69
N PRO A 72 1.98 -7.22 11.25
CA PRO A 72 3.04 -6.29 10.88
C PRO A 72 3.33 -6.27 9.38
N LYS A 73 3.24 -7.42 8.71
CA LYS A 73 3.47 -7.55 7.27
C LYS A 73 2.53 -6.67 6.45
N ASP A 74 1.28 -6.55 6.86
CA ASP A 74 0.28 -5.77 6.13
C ASP A 74 0.60 -4.27 6.23
N LEU A 75 1.10 -3.82 7.38
CA LEU A 75 1.59 -2.44 7.56
C LEU A 75 2.75 -2.13 6.62
N PHE A 76 3.77 -3.00 6.55
CA PHE A 76 4.91 -2.78 5.63
C PHE A 76 4.45 -2.68 4.17
N LEU A 77 3.55 -3.57 3.73
CA LEU A 77 3.04 -3.56 2.36
C LEU A 77 2.15 -2.34 2.08
N TYR A 78 1.27 -1.99 3.02
CA TYR A 78 0.42 -0.80 2.94
C TYR A 78 1.26 0.47 2.77
N CYS A 79 2.22 0.68 3.68
CA CYS A 79 3.11 1.83 3.66
C CYS A 79 3.97 1.87 2.39
N TYR A 80 4.56 0.74 1.99
CA TYR A 80 5.40 0.67 0.80
C TYR A 80 4.61 0.95 -0.48
N TYR A 81 3.47 0.29 -0.68
CA TYR A 81 2.65 0.51 -1.88
C TYR A 81 1.97 1.87 -1.88
N GLY A 82 1.48 2.34 -0.73
CA GLY A 82 0.92 3.67 -0.60
C GLY A 82 1.95 4.76 -0.89
N GLY A 83 3.19 4.60 -0.38
CA GLY A 83 4.32 5.47 -0.71
C GLY A 83 4.58 5.52 -2.22
N MET A 84 4.60 4.37 -2.90
CA MET A 84 4.76 4.31 -4.36
C MET A 84 3.60 4.99 -5.12
N ILE A 85 2.36 4.88 -4.64
CA ILE A 85 1.21 5.58 -5.22
C ILE A 85 1.38 7.10 -5.09
N TYR A 86 1.77 7.59 -3.91
CA TYR A 86 2.05 9.01 -3.72
C TYR A 86 3.24 9.51 -4.55
N ILE A 87 4.30 8.71 -4.71
CA ILE A 87 5.40 9.00 -5.64
C ILE A 87 4.87 9.14 -7.07
N GLY A 88 4.07 8.19 -7.54
CA GLY A 88 3.47 8.22 -8.88
C GLY A 88 2.57 9.45 -9.12
N LEU A 89 2.00 10.01 -8.06
CA LEU A 89 1.22 11.25 -8.06
C LEU A 89 2.05 12.51 -7.77
N LYS A 90 3.38 12.39 -7.59
CA LYS A 90 4.29 13.47 -7.19
C LYS A 90 3.91 14.16 -5.88
N LYS A 91 3.21 13.46 -4.98
CA LYS A 91 2.88 13.92 -3.62
C LYS A 91 3.97 13.47 -2.65
N PHE A 92 5.18 13.98 -2.84
CA PHE A 92 6.36 13.50 -2.13
C PHE A 92 6.30 13.61 -0.59
N PRO A 93 5.71 14.66 0.03
CA PRO A 93 5.59 14.72 1.49
C PRO A 93 4.84 13.50 2.07
N LYS A 94 3.66 13.17 1.52
CA LYS A 94 2.90 11.99 1.93
C LYS A 94 3.60 10.67 1.59
N ALA A 95 4.36 10.64 0.50
CA ALA A 95 5.17 9.48 0.18
C ALA A 95 6.25 9.24 1.23
N LEU A 96 6.93 10.30 1.68
CA LEU A 96 7.94 10.22 2.74
C LEU A 96 7.35 9.75 4.06
N GLU A 97 6.17 10.25 4.45
CA GLU A 97 5.47 9.80 5.66
C GLU A 97 5.24 8.27 5.64
N LEU A 98 4.66 7.75 4.56
CA LEU A 98 4.40 6.31 4.47
C LEU A 98 5.69 5.49 4.38
N LEU A 99 6.68 5.93 3.60
CA LEU A 99 7.95 5.20 3.50
C LEU A 99 8.72 5.22 4.82
N HIS A 100 8.69 6.34 5.56
CA HIS A 100 9.26 6.45 6.89
C HIS A 100 8.59 5.46 7.85
N ASN A 101 7.26 5.39 7.85
CA ASN A 101 6.51 4.43 8.67
C ASN A 101 6.90 2.98 8.36
N ALA A 102 7.17 2.63 7.11
CA ALA A 102 7.68 1.30 6.74
C ALA A 102 9.11 1.05 7.23
N VAL A 103 9.94 2.08 7.37
CA VAL A 103 11.34 1.95 7.83
C VAL A 103 11.42 1.89 9.36
N THR A 104 10.56 2.62 10.07
CA THR A 104 10.57 2.69 11.54
C THR A 104 9.67 1.67 12.22
N ALA A 105 8.84 0.96 11.47
CA ALA A 105 7.99 -0.09 12.04
C ALA A 105 8.83 -1.20 12.71
N PRO A 106 8.41 -1.69 13.89
CA PRO A 106 9.15 -2.72 14.61
C PRO A 106 9.24 -4.02 13.81
N MET A 107 10.43 -4.60 13.77
CA MET A 107 10.72 -5.83 13.02
C MET A 107 11.62 -6.75 13.83
N SER A 108 11.20 -8.02 13.97
CA SER A 108 11.96 -9.06 14.67
C SER A 108 13.04 -9.70 13.80
N SER A 109 12.95 -9.54 12.48
CA SER A 109 13.88 -10.06 11.49
C SER A 109 13.91 -9.14 10.27
N LEU A 110 15.00 -9.19 9.49
CA LEU A 110 15.18 -8.34 8.32
C LEU A 110 14.06 -8.56 7.28
N ASN A 111 13.41 -7.48 6.84
CA ASN A 111 12.33 -7.51 5.85
C ASN A 111 12.77 -6.82 4.56
N ALA A 112 12.76 -7.54 3.43
CA ALA A 112 13.10 -6.99 2.12
C ALA A 112 12.22 -5.79 1.71
N ILE A 113 10.96 -5.76 2.17
CA ILE A 113 10.05 -4.63 1.92
C ILE A 113 10.56 -3.36 2.60
N ALA A 114 11.05 -3.47 3.84
CA ALA A 114 11.60 -2.34 4.58
C ALA A 114 12.90 -1.81 3.92
N VAL A 115 13.75 -2.72 3.43
CA VAL A 115 14.96 -2.36 2.67
C VAL A 115 14.61 -1.59 1.39
N GLU A 116 13.63 -2.07 0.64
CA GLU A 116 13.16 -1.40 -0.58
C GLU A 116 12.43 -0.08 -0.31
N ALA A 117 11.72 0.02 0.81
CA ALA A 117 11.12 1.26 1.29
C ALA A 117 12.20 2.28 1.64
N TYR A 118 13.25 1.87 2.35
CA TYR A 118 14.38 2.73 2.72
C TYR A 118 15.11 3.32 1.50
N ARG A 119 15.39 2.48 0.49
CA ARG A 119 15.99 2.96 -0.77
C ARG A 119 15.14 4.05 -1.43
N LYS A 120 13.82 3.86 -1.47
CA LYS A 120 12.89 4.85 -2.04
C LYS A 120 12.76 6.08 -1.16
N TYR A 121 12.79 5.92 0.16
CA TYR A 121 12.77 7.01 1.11
C TYR A 121 13.92 7.99 0.86
N VAL A 122 15.16 7.47 0.74
CA VAL A 122 16.35 8.29 0.43
C VAL A 122 16.20 9.01 -0.92
N LEU A 123 15.75 8.31 -1.96
CA LEU A 123 15.56 8.95 -3.27
C LEU A 123 14.50 10.05 -3.25
N VAL A 124 13.39 9.82 -2.54
CA VAL A 124 12.33 10.82 -2.43
C VAL A 124 12.74 11.99 -1.52
N SER A 125 13.55 11.75 -0.48
CA SER A 125 14.06 12.83 0.38
C SER A 125 14.96 13.77 -0.41
N LEU A 126 15.84 13.21 -1.25
CA LEU A 126 16.69 13.97 -2.15
C LEU A 126 15.86 14.80 -3.15
N ILE A 127 14.76 14.26 -3.67
CA ILE A 127 13.86 14.99 -4.59
C ILE A 127 13.12 16.13 -3.87
N GLN A 128 12.59 15.86 -2.68
CA GLN A 128 11.71 16.79 -1.97
C GLN A 128 12.49 17.87 -1.19
N ASN A 129 13.62 17.50 -0.60
CA ASN A 129 14.38 18.34 0.34
C ASN A 129 15.78 18.71 -0.18
N GLY A 130 16.27 18.07 -1.26
CA GLY A 130 17.64 18.27 -1.76
C GLY A 130 18.73 17.65 -0.86
N GLN A 131 18.35 16.79 0.09
CA GLN A 131 19.21 16.14 1.08
C GLN A 131 18.81 14.68 1.34
#